data_AF-A0A080MBZ9-F1
#
_entry.id   AF-A0A080MBZ9-F1
#
_cell.length_a   1.000
_cell.length_b   1.000
_cell.length_c   1.000
_cell.angle_alpha   90.00
_cell.angle_beta   90.00
_cell.angle_gamma   90.00
#
_symmetry.space_group_name_H-M   'P 1'
#
loop_
_entity.id
_entity.type
_entity.pdbx_description
1 polymer ?
#
loop_
_entity_poly.entity_id
_entity_poly.type
_entity_poly.pdbx_seq_one_letter_code
_entity_poly.pdbx_strand_id
1 'polypeptide(L)'
;MEHSIWLSLMRDRLEIIKRLLSDDGSLWITIDDNEAHYLKVLCDEVFGRANFVANVVWQKAYTSNQTAMHISNTHDHVLVYAKNAGVFQIGKVPRTDEQKKTFSNPDNDPRGDWKAENLSAGKFYAAGQFPIIGPKGDEFLAPKGRYWRCNQQQYEAWLRDGRITFGRSGEGRPMLKKFLAEMQDGLTANTWWVHEEVGSNKEASIDLKRMFGDRDDVFQNPKPEKLIQRILTLATNPGDIVLDSFAGSGTTGAVAHKMGRRWIMVELGEHCHTHIIPRLKKVIDGEDQGGISKAVNWKGGGGFRYYRLAPSLLEKDKWGNWVINHDYNAAMLAEALCKLEGFSYAPSDAVYWQHGHSTERDFVYVTTASLTHEQLQQLSDEVGPDRSLLVLCTAFRAKADAYPNLTVKKIPRQVLSRCEWGHDDYSLQVENLPKEPPKPGQQSLFDGDEP
;
A
#
# COMPACT_ATOMS: atom_id res chain seq x y z
N MET A 1 -8.01 7.60 26.43
CA MET A 1 -6.62 7.07 26.41
C MET A 1 -5.72 8.25 26.66
N GLU A 2 -4.71 8.13 27.51
CA GLU A 2 -3.73 9.21 27.72
C GLU A 2 -2.80 9.32 26.49
N HIS A 3 -2.38 10.54 26.13
CA HIS A 3 -1.50 10.79 24.98
C HIS A 3 -0.22 9.94 25.02
N SER A 4 0.39 9.81 26.19
CA SER A 4 1.62 9.02 26.40
C SER A 4 1.44 7.54 26.03
N ILE A 5 0.30 6.95 26.40
CA ILE A 5 -0.05 5.56 26.09
C ILE A 5 -0.28 5.41 24.59
N TRP A 6 -1.04 6.33 23.98
CA TRP A 6 -1.32 6.27 22.55
C TRP A 6 -0.04 6.39 21.70
N LEU A 7 0.85 7.33 22.06
CA LEU A 7 2.12 7.52 21.36
C LEU A 7 3.04 6.30 21.50
N SER A 8 3.10 5.69 22.68
CA SER A 8 3.91 4.47 22.89
C SER A 8 3.42 3.34 21.98
N LEU A 9 2.10 3.13 21.89
CA LEU A 9 1.52 2.14 21.00
C LEU A 9 1.81 2.44 19.51
N MET A 10 1.79 3.70 19.11
CA MET A 10 2.07 4.08 17.72
C MET A 10 3.55 3.99 17.36
N ARG A 11 4.46 4.27 18.31
CA ARG A 11 5.90 4.26 18.09
C ARG A 11 6.39 2.92 17.54
N ASP A 12 6.05 1.83 18.25
CA ASP A 12 6.50 0.48 17.88
C ASP A 12 5.97 0.06 16.51
N ARG A 13 4.73 0.44 16.19
CA ARG A 13 4.11 0.19 14.89
C ARG A 13 4.81 0.96 13.77
N LEU A 14 5.11 2.24 13.99
CA LEU A 14 5.82 3.08 13.02
C LEU A 14 7.23 2.56 12.74
N GLU A 15 7.94 2.06 13.76
CA GLU A 15 9.26 1.45 13.59
C GLU A 15 9.20 0.17 12.73
N ILE A 16 8.19 -0.67 12.93
CA ILE A 16 7.96 -1.85 12.08
C ILE A 16 7.61 -1.42 10.65
N ILE A 17 6.68 -0.48 10.48
CA ILE A 17 6.27 0.01 9.16
C ILE A 17 7.47 0.57 8.39
N LYS A 18 8.33 1.36 9.04
CA LYS A 18 9.55 1.90 8.41
C LYS A 18 10.48 0.80 7.92
N ARG A 19 10.62 -0.31 8.66
CA ARG A 19 11.43 -1.47 8.27
C ARG A 19 10.85 -2.19 7.03
N LEU A 20 9.52 -2.25 6.92
CA LEU A 20 8.82 -2.93 5.82
C LEU A 20 8.75 -2.11 4.53
N LEU A 21 8.83 -0.78 4.61
CA LEU A 21 8.80 0.10 3.44
C LEU A 21 10.04 -0.10 2.55
N SER A 22 9.86 -0.03 1.23
CA SER A 22 10.96 0.14 0.27
C SER A 22 11.61 1.52 0.45
N ASP A 23 12.83 1.70 -0.06
CA ASP A 23 13.57 2.97 0.11
C ASP A 23 12.88 4.15 -0.59
N ASP A 24 12.20 3.90 -1.69
CA ASP A 24 11.32 4.84 -2.39
C ASP A 24 9.86 4.84 -1.87
N GLY A 25 9.58 4.08 -0.81
CA GLY A 25 8.25 3.96 -0.22
C GLY A 25 7.81 5.21 0.57
N SER A 26 6.49 5.35 0.74
CA SER A 26 5.90 6.44 1.52
C SER A 26 4.85 5.95 2.53
N LEU A 27 4.72 6.70 3.62
CA LEU A 27 3.74 6.52 4.68
C LEU A 27 2.74 7.68 4.64
N TRP A 28 1.45 7.34 4.68
CA TRP A 28 0.33 8.27 4.66
C TRP A 28 -0.58 7.98 5.85
N ILE A 29 -0.76 8.97 6.74
CA ILE A 29 -1.55 8.78 7.96
C ILE A 29 -2.65 9.83 8.03
N THR A 30 -3.92 9.40 8.01
CA THR A 30 -5.05 10.28 8.30
C THR A 30 -5.27 10.38 9.81
N ILE A 31 -5.31 11.61 10.33
CA ILE A 31 -5.45 11.87 11.77
C ILE A 31 -6.20 13.19 12.00
N ASP A 32 -6.98 13.27 13.07
CA ASP A 32 -7.66 14.50 13.47
C ASP A 32 -6.74 15.42 14.30
N ASP A 33 -7.27 16.57 14.70
CA ASP A 33 -6.50 17.57 15.46
C ASP A 33 -6.06 17.10 16.86
N ASN A 34 -6.65 16.02 17.40
CA ASN A 34 -6.38 15.60 18.78
C ASN A 34 -4.95 15.09 18.93
N GLU A 35 -4.45 14.33 17.95
CA GLU A 35 -3.13 13.69 18.01
C GLU A 35 -2.19 14.09 16.86
N ALA A 36 -2.66 14.87 15.87
CA ALA A 36 -1.88 15.23 14.69
C ALA A 36 -0.49 15.77 14.99
N HIS A 37 -0.39 16.71 15.93
CA HIS A 37 0.88 17.36 16.26
C HIS A 37 1.84 16.44 17.00
N TYR A 38 1.34 15.62 17.94
CA TYR A 38 2.15 14.67 18.68
C TYR A 38 2.61 13.52 17.79
N LEU A 39 1.72 12.99 16.96
CA LEU A 39 2.05 11.97 15.96
C LEU A 39 3.11 12.48 14.97
N LYS A 40 3.02 13.74 14.55
CA LYS A 40 4.03 14.36 13.67
C LYS A 40 5.42 14.37 14.30
N VAL A 41 5.52 14.73 15.59
CA VAL A 41 6.79 14.70 16.32
C VAL A 41 7.33 13.27 16.43
N LEU A 42 6.46 12.31 16.71
CA LEU A 42 6.84 10.89 16.75
C LEU A 42 7.32 10.37 15.39
N CYS A 43 6.65 10.76 14.30
CA CYS A 43 7.09 10.40 12.95
C CYS A 43 8.43 11.06 12.60
N ASP A 44 8.71 12.28 13.08
CA ASP A 44 10.01 12.93 12.91
C ASP A 44 11.15 12.18 13.63
N GLU A 45 10.88 11.59 14.80
CA GLU A 45 11.83 10.72 15.50
C GLU A 45 12.08 9.43 14.69
N VAL A 46 11.01 8.75 14.28
CA VAL A 46 11.12 7.43 13.62
C VAL A 46 11.65 7.55 12.20
N PHE A 47 11.10 8.44 11.36
CA PHE A 47 11.47 8.58 9.94
C PHE A 47 12.59 9.59 9.70
N GLY A 48 12.81 10.51 10.64
CA GLY A 48 13.73 11.65 10.46
C GLY A 48 13.03 12.84 9.83
N ARG A 49 13.26 14.05 10.38
CA ARG A 49 12.63 15.31 9.94
C ARG A 49 12.81 15.61 8.45
N ALA A 50 13.96 15.25 7.88
CA ALA A 50 14.26 15.47 6.47
C ALA A 50 13.39 14.64 5.52
N ASN A 51 12.75 13.59 6.03
CA ASN A 51 11.89 12.70 5.27
C ASN A 51 10.39 13.07 5.34
N PHE A 52 10.05 14.15 6.05
CA PHE A 52 8.70 14.70 6.01
C PHE A 52 8.44 15.34 4.64
N VAL A 53 7.35 14.95 3.99
CA VAL A 53 6.98 15.43 2.65
C VAL A 53 5.97 16.56 2.75
N ALA A 54 4.82 16.34 3.39
CA ALA A 54 3.75 17.32 3.49
C ALA A 54 2.73 16.98 4.58
N ASN A 55 1.99 18.00 5.02
CA ASN A 55 0.72 17.85 5.73
C ASN A 55 -0.39 18.29 4.78
N VAL A 56 -1.25 17.36 4.38
CA VAL A 56 -2.42 17.64 3.56
C VAL A 56 -3.62 17.86 4.47
N VAL A 57 -4.37 18.92 4.22
CA VAL A 57 -5.65 19.23 4.87
C VAL A 57 -6.76 18.66 4.00
N TRP A 58 -7.47 17.66 4.52
CA TRP A 58 -8.61 17.02 3.86
C TRP A 58 -9.92 17.50 4.46
N GLN A 59 -10.80 18.07 3.64
CA GLN A 59 -12.14 18.48 4.03
C GLN A 59 -13.07 17.27 4.23
N LYS A 60 -13.05 16.68 5.44
CA LYS A 60 -13.87 15.52 5.80
C LYS A 60 -15.36 15.81 5.88
N ALA A 61 -15.73 17.08 6.10
CA ALA A 61 -17.12 17.54 6.17
C ALA A 61 -17.27 18.90 5.48
N TYR A 62 -18.36 19.08 4.74
CA TYR A 62 -18.61 20.29 3.95
C TYR A 62 -19.66 21.23 4.57
N THR A 63 -20.41 20.76 5.56
CA THR A 63 -21.34 21.56 6.35
C THR A 63 -20.77 21.85 7.73
N SER A 64 -20.78 23.10 8.15
CA SER A 64 -20.42 23.48 9.52
C SER A 64 -21.38 22.85 10.53
N ASN A 65 -20.83 22.24 11.57
CA ASN A 65 -21.58 21.77 12.73
C ASN A 65 -22.10 22.97 13.53
N GLN A 66 -23.41 23.20 13.45
CA GLN A 66 -24.09 24.31 14.12
C GLN A 66 -24.17 24.15 15.65
N THR A 67 -23.88 22.96 16.18
CA THR A 67 -23.85 22.72 17.63
C THR A 67 -22.42 22.75 18.21
N ALA A 68 -21.41 23.07 17.39
CA ALA A 68 -20.04 23.19 17.87
C ALA A 68 -19.92 24.37 18.86
N MET A 69 -19.31 24.12 20.02
CA MET A 69 -19.16 25.12 21.08
C MET A 69 -18.25 26.29 20.69
N HIS A 70 -17.22 26.02 19.87
CA HIS A 70 -16.24 27.01 19.44
C HIS A 70 -16.21 27.09 17.91
N ILE A 71 -15.42 26.22 17.28
CA ILE A 71 -15.22 26.19 15.83
C ILE A 71 -15.66 24.82 15.33
N SER A 72 -16.43 24.80 14.26
CA SER A 72 -16.80 23.56 13.58
C SER A 72 -15.57 22.92 12.94
N ASN A 73 -15.16 21.77 13.46
CA ASN A 73 -14.12 20.96 12.85
C ASN A 73 -14.64 20.29 11.55
N THR A 74 -14.07 20.68 10.42
CA THR A 74 -14.47 20.23 9.08
C THR A 74 -13.34 19.55 8.31
N HIS A 75 -12.18 19.36 8.92
CA HIS A 75 -11.02 18.76 8.26
C HIS A 75 -10.30 17.73 9.13
N ASP A 76 -9.54 16.87 8.47
CA ASP A 76 -8.51 16.04 9.07
C ASP A 76 -7.18 16.31 8.37
N HIS A 77 -6.08 15.89 9.01
CA HIS A 77 -4.76 15.89 8.44
C HIS A 77 -4.46 14.57 7.74
N VAL A 78 -3.70 14.63 6.65
CA VAL A 78 -3.01 13.48 6.07
C VAL A 78 -1.51 13.79 6.09
N LEU A 79 -0.81 13.20 7.05
CA LEU A 79 0.64 13.35 7.21
C LEU A 79 1.35 12.43 6.21
N VAL A 80 2.31 12.99 5.47
CA VAL A 80 3.05 12.28 4.41
C VAL A 80 4.52 12.24 4.74
N TYR A 81 5.07 11.03 4.81
CA TYR A 81 6.50 10.77 4.99
C TYR A 81 7.01 9.88 3.88
N ALA A 82 8.24 10.12 3.43
CA ALA A 82 9.00 9.16 2.65
C ALA A 82 9.84 8.29 3.59
N LYS A 83 10.23 7.08 3.16
CA LYS A 83 11.32 6.37 3.86
C LYS A 83 12.66 7.06 3.60
N ASN A 84 12.90 7.49 2.36
CA ASN A 84 14.04 8.28 1.95
C ASN A 84 13.62 9.37 0.93
N ALA A 85 13.56 10.63 1.38
CA ALA A 85 13.17 11.77 0.55
C ALA A 85 14.13 12.07 -0.61
N GLY A 86 15.38 11.58 -0.57
CA GLY A 86 16.34 11.76 -1.64
C GLY A 86 16.03 10.95 -2.91
N VAL A 87 15.29 9.85 -2.78
CA VAL A 87 14.91 8.97 -3.90
C VAL A 87 13.40 8.88 -4.11
N PHE A 88 12.60 9.31 -3.13
CA PHE A 88 11.15 9.31 -3.22
C PHE A 88 10.66 10.17 -4.39
N GLN A 89 9.79 9.59 -5.21
CA GLN A 89 9.08 10.29 -6.28
C GLN A 89 7.59 10.22 -6.02
N ILE A 90 6.93 11.37 -6.13
CA ILE A 90 5.48 11.46 -6.00
C ILE A 90 4.83 11.58 -7.38
N GLY A 91 3.76 10.82 -7.58
CA GLY A 91 2.93 10.89 -8.77
C GLY A 91 2.24 12.25 -8.91
N LYS A 92 1.57 12.42 -10.05
CA LYS A 92 0.78 13.62 -10.36
C LYS A 92 -0.70 13.26 -10.41
N VAL A 93 -1.55 14.25 -10.13
CA VAL A 93 -3.01 14.12 -10.20
C VAL A 93 -3.47 14.36 -11.64
N PRO A 94 -4.38 13.55 -12.20
CA PRO A 94 -4.95 13.83 -13.51
C PRO A 94 -5.72 15.16 -13.52
N ARG A 95 -5.72 15.84 -14.67
CA ARG A 95 -6.53 17.06 -14.86
C ARG A 95 -8.02 16.71 -14.91
N THR A 96 -8.85 17.53 -14.26
CA THR A 96 -10.32 17.44 -14.40
C THR A 96 -10.76 17.89 -15.79
N ASP A 97 -11.96 17.50 -16.19
CA ASP A 97 -12.50 17.92 -17.49
C ASP A 97 -12.79 19.43 -17.53
N GLU A 98 -13.13 20.07 -16.40
CA GLU A 98 -13.22 21.54 -16.36
C GLU A 98 -11.87 22.20 -16.60
N GLN A 99 -10.79 21.66 -16.03
CA GLN A 99 -9.44 22.17 -16.26
C GLN A 99 -9.03 22.02 -17.73
N LYS A 100 -9.38 20.91 -18.38
CA LYS A 100 -9.14 20.71 -19.82
C LYS A 100 -9.91 21.73 -20.69
N LYS A 101 -11.14 22.07 -20.32
CA LYS A 101 -11.96 23.10 -21.02
C LYS A 101 -11.37 24.51 -20.99
N THR A 102 -10.39 24.79 -20.12
CA THR A 102 -9.69 26.09 -20.11
C THR A 102 -8.66 26.24 -21.25
N PHE A 103 -8.36 25.15 -21.96
CA PHE A 103 -7.49 25.16 -23.12
C PHE A 103 -8.34 25.33 -24.39
N SER A 104 -7.80 26.04 -25.38
CA SER A 104 -8.46 26.23 -26.68
C SER A 104 -7.40 26.47 -27.76
N ASN A 105 -7.72 26.19 -29.03
CA ASN A 105 -6.83 26.42 -30.15
C ASN A 105 -7.35 27.52 -31.10
N PRO A 106 -7.38 28.80 -30.68
CA PRO A 106 -7.98 29.88 -31.48
C PRO A 106 -7.21 30.24 -32.74
N ASP A 107 -5.94 29.82 -32.84
CA ASP A 107 -5.03 30.14 -33.95
C ASP A 107 -4.67 28.91 -34.80
N ASN A 108 -5.40 27.79 -34.63
CA ASN A 108 -5.20 26.54 -35.37
C ASN A 108 -3.75 26.02 -35.31
N ASP A 109 -3.09 26.18 -34.17
CA ASP A 109 -1.74 25.65 -33.95
C ASP A 109 -1.75 24.12 -34.10
N PRO A 110 -0.84 23.52 -34.89
CA PRO A 110 -0.83 22.08 -35.16
C PRO A 110 -0.61 21.22 -33.90
N ARG A 111 -0.12 21.80 -32.80
CA ARG A 111 0.07 21.12 -31.51
C ARG A 111 -1.22 20.98 -30.69
N GLY A 112 -2.34 21.54 -31.17
CA GLY A 112 -3.66 21.43 -30.55
C GLY A 112 -3.92 22.48 -29.47
N ASP A 113 -4.89 22.18 -28.60
CA ASP A 113 -5.37 23.12 -27.58
C ASP A 113 -4.27 23.61 -26.63
N TRP A 114 -4.24 24.92 -26.40
CA TRP A 114 -3.29 25.56 -25.52
C TRP A 114 -3.96 26.60 -24.63
N LYS A 115 -3.24 27.07 -23.62
CA LYS A 115 -3.64 28.24 -22.84
C LYS A 115 -2.50 29.24 -22.74
N ALA A 116 -2.85 30.51 -22.66
CA ALA A 116 -1.87 31.58 -22.48
C ALA A 116 -1.41 31.62 -21.03
N GLU A 117 -0.11 31.53 -20.80
CA GLU A 117 0.50 31.71 -19.49
C GLU A 117 1.33 33.00 -19.45
N ASN A 118 1.25 33.72 -18.32
CA ASN A 118 2.03 34.92 -18.11
C ASN A 118 3.54 34.63 -18.24
N LEU A 119 4.20 35.32 -19.17
CA LEU A 119 5.64 35.22 -19.38
C LEU A 119 6.46 35.89 -18.27
N SER A 120 5.83 36.57 -17.31
CA SER A 120 6.52 37.24 -16.21
C SER A 120 6.38 36.53 -14.86
N ALA A 121 7.40 36.64 -14.01
CA ALA A 121 7.41 36.14 -12.63
C ALA A 121 7.89 37.22 -11.65
N GLY A 122 7.58 37.04 -10.36
CA GLY A 122 8.13 37.87 -9.28
C GLY A 122 9.50 37.36 -8.83
N LYS A 123 10.29 38.23 -8.15
CA LYS A 123 11.73 38.13 -7.80
C LYS A 123 12.64 38.81 -8.82
N PHE A 124 13.94 38.93 -8.55
CA PHE A 124 14.90 39.52 -9.48
C PHE A 124 15.64 38.42 -10.25
N TYR A 125 15.71 38.55 -11.58
CA TYR A 125 16.51 37.72 -12.47
C TYR A 125 17.06 38.58 -13.60
N ALA A 126 18.36 38.86 -13.58
CA ALA A 126 18.99 39.83 -14.47
C ALA A 126 18.83 39.45 -15.96
N ALA A 127 18.95 38.17 -16.31
CA ALA A 127 18.82 37.72 -17.69
C ALA A 127 17.38 37.79 -18.23
N GLY A 128 16.38 37.99 -17.37
CA GLY A 128 14.98 38.22 -17.75
C GLY A 128 14.61 39.69 -17.93
N GLN A 129 15.59 40.59 -17.94
CA GLN A 129 15.41 42.02 -18.17
C GLN A 129 15.89 42.37 -19.58
N PHE A 130 15.01 42.27 -20.56
CA PHE A 130 15.27 42.67 -21.94
C PHE A 130 13.96 43.12 -22.61
N PRO A 131 14.05 44.00 -23.61
CA PRO A 131 12.88 44.42 -24.37
C PRO A 131 12.40 43.30 -25.29
N ILE A 132 11.09 43.09 -25.35
CA ILE A 132 10.44 42.23 -26.33
C ILE A 132 9.70 43.10 -27.32
N ILE A 133 10.01 42.95 -28.61
CA ILE A 133 9.31 43.68 -29.68
C ILE A 133 8.12 42.85 -30.15
N GLY A 134 6.93 43.43 -30.08
CA GLY A 134 5.70 42.84 -30.59
C GLY A 134 5.59 42.89 -32.10
N PRO A 135 4.64 42.15 -32.68
CA PRO A 135 4.48 42.05 -34.14
C PRO A 135 4.13 43.38 -34.82
N LYS A 136 3.61 44.37 -34.08
CA LYS A 136 3.32 45.73 -34.57
C LYS A 136 4.42 46.76 -34.27
N GLY A 137 5.54 46.33 -33.69
CA GLY A 137 6.66 47.20 -33.33
C GLY A 137 6.61 47.75 -31.89
N ASP A 138 5.57 47.43 -31.12
CA ASP A 138 5.47 47.83 -29.71
C ASP A 138 6.56 47.18 -28.86
N GLU A 139 7.20 47.95 -27.98
CA GLU A 139 8.21 47.46 -27.05
C GLU A 139 7.58 47.09 -25.70
N PHE A 140 7.79 45.85 -25.27
CA PHE A 140 7.32 45.33 -24.00
C PHE A 140 8.50 45.10 -23.05
N LEU A 141 8.53 45.86 -21.96
CA LEU A 141 9.40 45.59 -20.81
C LEU A 141 8.68 44.69 -19.80
N ALA A 142 9.47 43.96 -19.02
CA ALA A 142 8.94 43.22 -17.89
C ALA A 142 8.21 44.20 -16.94
N PRO A 143 7.05 43.83 -16.37
CA PRO A 143 6.32 44.71 -15.47
C PRO A 143 7.20 45.13 -14.28
N LYS A 144 6.97 46.33 -13.71
CA LYS A 144 7.73 46.83 -12.56
C LYS A 144 7.77 45.79 -11.43
N GLY A 145 8.96 45.45 -10.95
CA GLY A 145 9.17 44.43 -9.89
C GLY A 145 9.07 42.98 -10.37
N ARG A 146 9.01 42.75 -11.68
CA ARG A 146 8.98 41.43 -12.33
C ARG A 146 10.07 41.32 -13.39
N TYR A 147 10.24 40.12 -13.92
CA TYR A 147 11.15 39.78 -15.01
C TYR A 147 10.48 38.79 -15.96
N TRP A 148 10.99 38.64 -17.17
CA TRP A 148 10.59 37.56 -18.08
C TRP A 148 11.13 36.22 -17.60
N ARG A 149 10.29 35.18 -17.54
CA ARG A 149 10.62 33.81 -17.08
C ARG A 149 11.68 33.08 -17.93
N CYS A 150 12.32 33.77 -18.85
CA CYS A 150 13.30 33.28 -19.79
C CYS A 150 14.36 34.35 -20.02
N ASN A 151 15.50 33.95 -20.56
CA ASN A 151 16.47 34.89 -21.13
C ASN A 151 16.12 35.18 -22.61
N GLN A 152 16.80 36.15 -23.21
CA GLN A 152 16.56 36.54 -24.60
C GLN A 152 16.70 35.36 -25.58
N GLN A 153 17.74 34.54 -25.44
CA GLN A 153 17.97 33.38 -26.31
C GLN A 153 16.80 32.37 -26.25
N GLN A 154 16.32 32.07 -25.05
CA GLN A 154 15.20 31.15 -24.84
C GLN A 154 13.88 31.75 -25.35
N TYR A 155 13.69 33.07 -25.20
CA TYR A 155 12.57 33.78 -25.80
C TYR A 155 12.57 33.67 -27.32
N GLU A 156 13.69 33.95 -27.97
CA GLU A 156 13.84 33.85 -29.43
C GLU A 156 13.63 32.42 -29.93
N ALA A 157 14.05 31.41 -29.17
CA ALA A 157 13.75 30.02 -29.47
C ALA A 157 12.23 29.74 -29.41
N TRP A 158 11.55 30.20 -28.37
CA TRP A 158 10.09 30.05 -28.25
C TRP A 158 9.33 30.84 -29.31
N LEU A 159 9.83 32.02 -29.69
CA LEU A 159 9.23 32.83 -30.75
C LEU A 159 9.33 32.11 -32.10
N ARG A 160 10.51 31.57 -32.45
CA ARG A 160 10.72 30.78 -33.67
C ARG A 160 9.86 29.51 -33.69
N ASP A 161 9.67 28.89 -32.54
CA ASP A 161 8.79 27.72 -32.38
C ASP A 161 7.29 28.10 -32.26
N GLY A 162 6.93 29.38 -32.45
CA GLY A 162 5.53 29.83 -32.42
C GLY A 162 4.83 29.68 -31.07
N ARG A 163 5.59 29.57 -29.96
CA ARG A 163 5.07 29.43 -28.60
C ARG A 163 4.74 30.75 -27.92
N ILE A 164 5.07 31.87 -28.54
CA ILE A 164 4.73 33.20 -28.02
C ILE A 164 3.45 33.68 -28.69
N THR A 165 2.52 34.18 -27.90
CA THR A 165 1.30 34.84 -28.37
C THR A 165 1.21 36.25 -27.80
N PHE A 166 0.73 37.18 -28.60
CA PHE A 166 0.41 38.56 -28.22
C PHE A 166 -1.12 38.76 -28.16
N GLY A 167 -1.86 37.67 -27.93
CA GLY A 167 -3.32 37.64 -28.02
C GLY A 167 -3.83 37.71 -29.46
N ARG A 168 -5.16 37.68 -29.64
CA ARG A 168 -5.80 37.64 -30.97
C ARG A 168 -5.54 38.90 -31.82
N SER A 169 -5.38 40.06 -31.18
CA SER A 169 -5.13 41.33 -31.87
C SER A 169 -3.65 41.55 -32.24
N GLY A 170 -2.74 40.76 -31.67
CA GLY A 170 -1.29 40.98 -31.79
C GLY A 170 -0.74 42.15 -30.98
N GLU A 171 -1.58 42.82 -30.17
CA GLU A 171 -1.22 44.00 -29.37
C GLU A 171 -1.07 43.69 -27.88
N GLY A 172 -1.47 42.49 -27.46
CA GLY A 172 -1.35 42.06 -26.07
C GLY A 172 0.11 41.84 -25.67
N ARG A 173 0.38 41.85 -24.38
CA ARG A 173 1.71 41.51 -23.85
C ARG A 173 2.12 40.09 -24.25
N PRO A 174 3.43 39.81 -24.41
CA PRO A 174 3.89 38.48 -24.74
C PRO A 174 3.51 37.46 -23.66
N MET A 175 2.84 36.41 -24.08
CA MET A 175 2.44 35.26 -23.26
C MET A 175 3.00 33.96 -23.85
N LEU A 176 3.22 32.97 -23.00
CA LEU A 176 3.67 31.65 -23.42
C LEU A 176 2.47 30.75 -23.67
N LYS A 177 2.38 30.14 -24.86
CA LYS A 177 1.45 29.05 -25.14
C LYS A 177 1.89 27.81 -24.39
N LYS A 178 0.98 27.28 -23.57
CA LYS A 178 1.14 26.02 -22.87
C LYS A 178 0.17 25.00 -23.48
N PHE A 179 0.71 24.06 -24.25
CA PHE A 179 -0.07 23.06 -24.97
C PHE A 179 -0.55 21.94 -24.05
N LEU A 180 -1.81 21.55 -24.20
CA LEU A 180 -2.42 20.48 -23.42
C LEU A 180 -1.74 19.13 -23.70
N ALA A 181 -1.37 18.87 -24.96
CA ALA A 181 -0.70 17.64 -25.39
C ALA A 181 0.69 17.45 -24.74
N GLU A 182 1.42 18.54 -24.49
CA GLU A 182 2.74 18.51 -23.85
C GLU A 182 2.67 18.43 -22.33
N MET A 183 1.46 18.59 -21.78
CA MET A 183 1.20 18.64 -20.35
C MET A 183 0.72 17.30 -19.79
N GLN A 184 0.84 16.20 -20.54
CA GLN A 184 0.20 14.92 -20.26
C GLN A 184 0.57 14.28 -18.91
N ASP A 185 1.65 14.70 -18.24
CA ASP A 185 2.06 14.10 -16.97
C ASP A 185 1.11 14.35 -15.78
N GLY A 186 0.08 15.17 -15.90
CA GLY A 186 -0.79 15.56 -14.77
C GLY A 186 -0.29 16.79 -14.00
N LEU A 187 -0.91 17.07 -12.85
CA LEU A 187 -0.65 18.23 -11.99
C LEU A 187 0.00 17.79 -10.68
N THR A 188 0.93 18.59 -10.16
CA THR A 188 1.41 18.42 -8.78
C THR A 188 0.25 18.58 -7.80
N ALA A 189 0.11 17.64 -6.87
CA ALA A 189 -0.92 17.71 -5.84
C ALA A 189 -0.72 18.93 -4.94
N ASN A 190 -1.83 19.59 -4.59
CA ASN A 190 -1.89 20.60 -3.55
C ASN A 190 -2.07 19.94 -2.17
N THR A 191 -1.82 20.69 -1.10
CA THR A 191 -2.04 20.25 0.29
C THR A 191 -3.45 20.56 0.79
N TRP A 192 -4.35 21.06 -0.07
CA TRP A 192 -5.74 21.35 0.30
C TRP A 192 -6.67 20.50 -0.55
N TRP A 193 -7.22 19.44 0.04
CA TRP A 193 -8.09 18.48 -0.66
C TRP A 193 -9.54 18.70 -0.25
N VAL A 194 -10.32 19.22 -1.20
CA VAL A 194 -11.75 19.50 -1.02
C VAL A 194 -12.59 18.25 -1.22
N HIS A 195 -13.74 18.18 -0.55
CA HIS A 195 -14.55 16.98 -0.51
C HIS A 195 -15.12 16.58 -1.88
N GLU A 196 -15.31 17.53 -2.79
CA GLU A 196 -15.81 17.25 -4.15
C GLU A 196 -14.82 16.37 -4.93
N GLU A 197 -13.53 16.54 -4.67
CA GLU A 197 -12.46 15.80 -5.32
C GLU A 197 -12.19 14.44 -4.66
N VAL A 198 -12.15 14.40 -3.32
CA VAL A 198 -11.66 13.23 -2.56
C VAL A 198 -12.71 12.59 -1.65
N GLY A 199 -13.93 13.10 -1.65
CA GLY A 199 -15.05 12.64 -0.85
C GLY A 199 -15.05 13.15 0.60
N SER A 200 -16.14 12.84 1.31
CA SER A 200 -16.39 13.21 2.70
C SER A 200 -16.81 12.00 3.56
N ASN A 201 -16.77 12.14 4.89
CA ASN A 201 -17.23 11.10 5.82
C ASN A 201 -18.70 10.69 5.56
N LYS A 202 -19.54 11.67 5.21
CA LYS A 202 -20.96 11.46 4.90
C LYS A 202 -21.12 10.59 3.65
N GLU A 203 -20.39 10.89 2.58
CA GLU A 203 -20.41 10.10 1.35
C GLU A 203 -19.94 8.66 1.60
N ALA A 204 -18.84 8.49 2.35
CA ALA A 204 -18.31 7.17 2.69
C ALA A 204 -19.31 6.32 3.46
N SER A 205 -20.04 6.94 4.40
CA SER A 205 -21.07 6.26 5.21
C SER A 205 -22.26 5.84 4.35
N ILE A 206 -22.70 6.69 3.41
CA ILE A 206 -23.78 6.37 2.46
C ILE A 206 -23.38 5.22 1.52
N ASP A 207 -22.15 5.25 0.99
CA ASP A 207 -21.66 4.21 0.10
C ASP A 207 -21.57 2.85 0.81
N LEU A 208 -21.12 2.83 2.06
CA LEU A 208 -21.04 1.60 2.85
C LEU A 208 -22.42 1.03 3.17
N LYS A 209 -23.38 1.89 3.56
CA LYS A 209 -24.79 1.48 3.76
C LYS A 209 -25.43 0.94 2.49
N ARG A 210 -25.14 1.54 1.32
CA ARG A 210 -25.64 1.02 0.03
C ARG A 210 -25.13 -0.40 -0.25
N MET A 211 -23.89 -0.70 0.15
CA MET A 211 -23.26 -2.01 -0.07
C MET A 211 -23.82 -3.11 0.84
N PHE A 212 -24.15 -2.77 2.09
CA PHE A 212 -24.49 -3.75 3.12
C PHE A 212 -25.92 -3.66 3.65
N GLY A 213 -26.72 -2.72 3.15
CA GLY A 213 -28.04 -2.38 3.69
C GLY A 213 -27.95 -1.50 4.95
N ASP A 214 -29.10 -1.01 5.42
CA ASP A 214 -29.22 -0.34 6.72
C ASP A 214 -29.22 -1.37 7.85
N ARG A 215 -28.04 -1.96 8.12
CA ARG A 215 -27.82 -2.78 9.31
C ARG A 215 -27.18 -1.93 10.40
N ASP A 216 -27.56 -2.19 11.65
CA ASP A 216 -27.02 -1.47 12.81
C ASP A 216 -25.54 -1.78 13.10
N ASP A 217 -25.00 -2.86 12.52
CA ASP A 217 -23.61 -3.32 12.67
C ASP A 217 -22.65 -2.77 11.58
N VAL A 218 -23.10 -1.85 10.73
CA VAL A 218 -22.26 -1.24 9.68
C VAL A 218 -21.14 -0.41 10.32
N PHE A 219 -19.92 -0.58 9.81
CA PHE A 219 -18.71 0.10 10.31
C PHE A 219 -18.91 1.61 10.38
N GLN A 220 -18.56 2.20 11.52
CA GLN A 220 -18.71 3.63 11.76
C GLN A 220 -17.53 4.42 11.17
N ASN A 221 -17.83 5.51 10.47
CA ASN A 221 -16.83 6.44 9.91
C ASN A 221 -15.80 5.81 8.94
N PRO A 222 -16.23 5.07 7.90
CA PRO A 222 -15.32 4.59 6.87
C PRO A 222 -14.65 5.77 6.13
N LYS A 223 -13.45 5.55 5.59
CA LYS A 223 -12.81 6.53 4.70
C LYS A 223 -13.44 6.47 3.30
N PRO A 224 -13.55 7.60 2.57
CA PRO A 224 -14.04 7.59 1.20
C PRO A 224 -13.05 6.88 0.27
N GLU A 225 -13.56 6.09 -0.68
CA GLU A 225 -12.69 5.44 -1.68
C GLU A 225 -11.90 6.46 -2.52
N LYS A 226 -12.49 7.61 -2.82
CA LYS A 226 -11.85 8.69 -3.59
C LYS A 226 -10.61 9.27 -2.88
N LEU A 227 -10.63 9.34 -1.55
CA LEU A 227 -9.48 9.79 -0.76
C LEU A 227 -8.32 8.81 -0.92
N ILE A 228 -8.61 7.51 -0.75
CA ILE A 228 -7.59 6.48 -0.92
C ILE A 228 -7.11 6.41 -2.38
N GLN A 229 -8.01 6.59 -3.35
CA GLN A 229 -7.64 6.65 -4.77
C GLN A 229 -6.65 7.79 -5.04
N ARG A 230 -6.88 8.97 -4.47
CA ARG A 230 -5.94 10.10 -4.57
C ARG A 230 -4.59 9.72 -3.99
N ILE A 231 -4.56 9.13 -2.79
CA ILE A 231 -3.32 8.68 -2.13
C ILE A 231 -2.58 7.68 -3.02
N LEU A 232 -3.25 6.61 -3.47
CA LEU A 232 -2.60 5.56 -4.28
C LEU A 232 -2.15 6.05 -5.65
N THR A 233 -2.86 7.02 -6.25
CA THR A 233 -2.44 7.66 -7.51
C THR A 233 -1.13 8.44 -7.33
N LEU A 234 -0.92 9.04 -6.15
CA LEU A 234 0.29 9.79 -5.84
C LEU A 234 1.43 8.90 -5.36
N ALA A 235 1.12 7.82 -4.64
CA ALA A 235 2.11 7.03 -3.93
C ALA A 235 2.55 5.75 -4.66
N THR A 236 1.79 5.26 -5.64
CA THR A 236 1.98 3.90 -6.19
C THR A 236 1.66 3.76 -7.67
N ASN A 237 2.24 2.75 -8.30
CA ASN A 237 1.92 2.25 -9.62
C ASN A 237 1.16 0.90 -9.56
N PRO A 238 0.49 0.46 -10.64
CA PRO A 238 -0.04 -0.90 -10.72
C PRO A 238 1.04 -1.96 -10.43
N GLY A 239 0.70 -2.99 -9.66
CA GLY A 239 1.63 -4.05 -9.22
C GLY A 239 2.35 -3.79 -7.89
N ASP A 240 2.43 -2.54 -7.44
CA ASP A 240 3.03 -2.18 -6.15
C ASP A 240 2.23 -2.76 -4.98
N ILE A 241 2.88 -2.88 -3.82
CA ILE A 241 2.27 -3.39 -2.58
C ILE A 241 1.81 -2.22 -1.70
N VAL A 242 0.55 -2.28 -1.27
CA VAL A 242 -0.04 -1.35 -0.30
C VAL A 242 -0.30 -2.07 1.02
N LEU A 243 0.24 -1.57 2.12
CA LEU A 243 -0.06 -2.06 3.47
C LEU A 243 -0.97 -1.08 4.20
N ASP A 244 -2.08 -1.58 4.73
CA ASP A 244 -2.92 -0.86 5.69
C ASP A 244 -2.95 -1.64 7.01
N SER A 245 -2.29 -1.11 8.04
CA SER A 245 -2.20 -1.76 9.36
C SER A 245 -3.40 -1.46 10.27
N PHE A 246 -4.36 -0.66 9.79
CA PHE A 246 -5.59 -0.26 10.49
C PHE A 246 -6.76 -0.28 9.50
N ALA A 247 -7.02 -1.44 8.92
CA ALA A 247 -7.85 -1.56 7.72
C ALA A 247 -9.32 -1.14 7.90
N GLY A 248 -9.85 -1.22 9.12
CA GLY A 248 -11.22 -0.86 9.48
C GLY A 248 -12.25 -1.55 8.59
N SER A 249 -12.97 -0.75 7.80
CA SER A 249 -13.97 -1.25 6.83
C SER A 249 -13.37 -1.91 5.57
N GLY A 250 -12.04 -1.93 5.40
CA GLY A 250 -11.36 -2.52 4.25
C GLY A 250 -11.31 -1.61 3.02
N THR A 251 -11.44 -0.29 3.19
CA THR A 251 -11.45 0.69 2.09
C THR A 251 -10.16 0.62 1.27
N THR A 252 -9.00 0.54 1.94
CA THR A 252 -7.70 0.55 1.27
C THR A 252 -7.50 -0.67 0.39
N GLY A 253 -7.82 -1.87 0.89
CA GLY A 253 -7.76 -3.09 0.08
C GLY A 253 -8.73 -3.05 -1.10
N ALA A 254 -9.96 -2.56 -0.91
CA ALA A 254 -10.93 -2.42 -2.00
C ALA A 254 -10.40 -1.51 -3.12
N VAL A 255 -9.87 -0.33 -2.77
CA VAL A 255 -9.35 0.65 -3.73
C VAL A 255 -8.06 0.17 -4.39
N ALA A 256 -7.12 -0.37 -3.61
CA ALA A 256 -5.87 -0.93 -4.12
C ALA A 256 -6.15 -2.06 -5.12
N HIS A 257 -7.10 -2.95 -4.80
CA HIS A 257 -7.49 -4.05 -5.69
C HIS A 257 -8.08 -3.55 -7.01
N LYS A 258 -9.07 -2.63 -6.95
CA LYS A 258 -9.68 -2.03 -8.14
C LYS A 258 -8.68 -1.31 -9.03
N MET A 259 -7.63 -0.75 -8.42
CA MET A 259 -6.53 -0.07 -9.12
C MET A 259 -5.41 -1.02 -9.56
N GLY A 260 -5.51 -2.34 -9.35
CA GLY A 260 -4.48 -3.29 -9.79
C GLY A 260 -3.19 -3.26 -8.96
N ARG A 261 -3.28 -2.92 -7.67
CA ARG A 261 -2.18 -3.02 -6.70
C ARG A 261 -2.33 -4.32 -5.90
N ARG A 262 -1.21 -4.84 -5.41
CA ARG A 262 -1.20 -5.88 -4.37
C ARG A 262 -1.43 -5.19 -3.03
N TRP A 263 -2.10 -5.87 -2.10
CA TRP A 263 -2.41 -5.26 -0.81
C TRP A 263 -2.33 -6.25 0.35
N ILE A 264 -2.01 -5.71 1.52
CA ILE A 264 -2.04 -6.38 2.80
C ILE A 264 -2.86 -5.50 3.74
N MET A 265 -3.85 -6.09 4.40
CA MET A 265 -4.66 -5.42 5.40
C MET A 265 -4.56 -6.15 6.73
N VAL A 266 -4.35 -5.40 7.80
CA VAL A 266 -4.34 -5.91 9.17
C VAL A 266 -5.44 -5.21 9.96
N GLU A 267 -6.21 -5.99 10.70
CA GLU A 267 -7.26 -5.48 11.57
C GLU A 267 -7.42 -6.39 12.80
N LEU A 268 -7.78 -5.77 13.92
CA LEU A 268 -8.00 -6.43 15.19
C LEU A 268 -9.47 -6.84 15.35
N GLY A 269 -9.69 -7.97 16.00
CA GLY A 269 -11.03 -8.46 16.32
C GLY A 269 -11.79 -8.96 15.08
N GLU A 270 -13.11 -8.89 15.16
CA GLU A 270 -14.00 -9.55 14.18
C GLU A 270 -14.26 -8.69 12.93
N HIS A 271 -13.76 -7.45 12.85
CA HIS A 271 -13.96 -6.56 11.69
C HIS A 271 -13.48 -7.18 10.36
N CYS A 272 -12.45 -8.03 10.41
CA CYS A 272 -12.05 -8.85 9.27
C CYS A 272 -13.22 -9.70 8.73
N HIS A 273 -13.96 -10.37 9.61
CA HIS A 273 -15.06 -11.26 9.27
C HIS A 273 -16.35 -10.51 8.96
N THR A 274 -16.65 -9.45 9.71
CA THR A 274 -17.92 -8.73 9.62
C THR A 274 -17.93 -7.66 8.52
N HIS A 275 -16.79 -7.02 8.24
CA HIS A 275 -16.72 -5.88 7.31
C HIS A 275 -15.81 -6.14 6.11
N ILE A 276 -14.55 -6.54 6.34
CA ILE A 276 -13.52 -6.61 5.28
C ILE A 276 -13.80 -7.75 4.30
N ILE A 277 -13.98 -8.98 4.79
CA ILE A 277 -14.24 -10.16 3.94
C ILE A 277 -15.51 -9.97 3.09
N PRO A 278 -16.67 -9.58 3.66
CA PRO A 278 -17.87 -9.32 2.88
C PRO A 278 -17.68 -8.22 1.83
N ARG A 279 -16.95 -7.14 2.17
CA ARG A 279 -16.64 -6.05 1.22
C ARG A 279 -15.83 -6.56 0.05
N LEU A 280 -14.73 -7.26 0.33
CA LEU A 280 -13.82 -7.72 -0.71
C LEU A 280 -14.42 -8.80 -1.60
N LYS A 281 -15.28 -9.67 -1.07
CA LYS A 281 -16.07 -10.60 -1.89
C LYS A 281 -16.88 -9.83 -2.93
N LYS A 282 -17.65 -8.81 -2.51
CA LYS A 282 -18.39 -7.95 -3.43
C LYS A 282 -17.52 -7.21 -4.45
N VAL A 283 -16.32 -6.78 -4.06
CA VAL A 283 -15.34 -6.17 -4.99
C VAL A 283 -14.89 -7.19 -6.04
N ILE A 284 -14.50 -8.40 -5.62
CA ILE A 284 -14.03 -9.48 -6.50
C ILE A 284 -15.15 -9.97 -7.42
N ASP A 285 -16.35 -10.13 -6.89
CA ASP A 285 -17.51 -10.59 -7.65
C ASP A 285 -18.04 -9.50 -8.62
N GLY A 286 -17.47 -8.28 -8.56
CA GLY A 286 -17.90 -7.16 -9.38
C GLY A 286 -19.25 -6.57 -8.96
N GLU A 287 -19.77 -6.92 -7.79
CA GLU A 287 -21.02 -6.41 -7.24
C GLU A 287 -20.89 -5.02 -6.60
N ASP A 288 -19.65 -4.62 -6.26
CA ASP A 288 -19.38 -3.29 -5.72
C ASP A 288 -19.37 -2.22 -6.84
N GLN A 289 -20.54 -1.61 -7.04
CA GLN A 289 -20.75 -0.54 -8.03
C GLN A 289 -20.59 0.89 -7.44
N GLY A 290 -20.17 1.01 -6.18
CA GLY A 290 -19.96 2.28 -5.49
C GLY A 290 -18.55 2.86 -5.65
N GLY A 291 -18.29 3.98 -4.97
CA GLY A 291 -16.96 4.59 -4.87
C GLY A 291 -16.29 4.83 -6.22
N ILE A 292 -15.13 4.21 -6.45
CA ILE A 292 -14.31 4.44 -7.65
C ILE A 292 -14.55 3.44 -8.77
N SER A 293 -15.41 2.44 -8.59
CA SER A 293 -15.57 1.32 -9.53
C SER A 293 -15.84 1.79 -10.97
N LYS A 294 -16.70 2.81 -11.14
CA LYS A 294 -16.97 3.40 -12.47
C LYS A 294 -15.77 4.15 -13.03
N ALA A 295 -15.05 4.91 -12.19
CA ALA A 295 -13.92 5.73 -12.61
C ALA A 295 -12.75 4.89 -13.14
N VAL A 296 -12.58 3.67 -12.62
CA VAL A 296 -11.53 2.74 -13.06
C VAL A 296 -12.06 1.61 -13.95
N ASN A 297 -13.32 1.68 -14.39
CA ASN A 297 -14.00 0.65 -15.19
C ASN A 297 -13.86 -0.77 -14.61
N TRP A 298 -14.01 -0.90 -13.28
CA TRP A 298 -13.89 -2.18 -12.57
C TRP A 298 -15.02 -3.15 -12.95
N LYS A 299 -14.67 -4.41 -13.21
CA LYS A 299 -15.60 -5.49 -13.60
C LYS A 299 -15.58 -6.71 -12.66
N GLY A 300 -14.76 -6.67 -11.61
CA GLY A 300 -14.49 -7.84 -10.78
C GLY A 300 -13.25 -8.63 -11.23
N GLY A 301 -12.97 -9.72 -10.52
CA GLY A 301 -11.81 -10.58 -10.70
C GLY A 301 -10.87 -10.58 -9.50
N GLY A 302 -9.84 -11.42 -9.55
CA GLY A 302 -8.83 -11.55 -8.51
C GLY A 302 -9.25 -12.42 -7.33
N GLY A 303 -8.52 -12.30 -6.22
CA GLY A 303 -8.75 -13.09 -5.01
C GLY A 303 -7.93 -12.53 -3.85
N PHE A 304 -8.22 -13.02 -2.65
CA PHE A 304 -7.40 -12.75 -1.47
C PHE A 304 -7.20 -14.02 -0.65
N ARG A 305 -6.16 -14.02 0.17
CA ARG A 305 -5.96 -15.00 1.23
C ARG A 305 -6.25 -14.34 2.56
N TYR A 306 -6.84 -15.10 3.47
CA TYR A 306 -7.12 -14.66 4.82
C TYR A 306 -6.25 -15.46 5.79
N TYR A 307 -5.63 -14.76 6.74
CA TYR A 307 -4.85 -15.36 7.81
C TYR A 307 -5.33 -14.77 9.14
N ARG A 308 -5.36 -15.60 10.17
CA ARG A 308 -5.63 -15.18 11.55
C ARG A 308 -4.40 -15.48 12.39
N LEU A 309 -4.00 -14.53 13.23
CA LEU A 309 -2.94 -14.79 14.21
C LEU A 309 -3.47 -15.77 15.25
N ALA A 310 -2.88 -16.97 15.30
CA ALA A 310 -3.18 -17.97 16.29
C ALA A 310 -2.56 -17.60 17.65
N PRO A 311 -3.02 -18.22 18.76
CA PRO A 311 -2.33 -18.10 20.04
C PRO A 311 -0.85 -18.49 19.93
N SER A 312 -0.04 -18.11 20.92
CA SER A 312 1.33 -18.59 21.01
C SER A 312 1.38 -20.12 20.96
N LEU A 313 2.19 -20.70 20.05
CA LEU A 313 2.31 -22.16 19.90
C LEU A 313 2.79 -22.83 21.19
N LEU A 314 3.67 -22.14 21.92
CA LEU A 314 4.20 -22.60 23.20
C LEU A 314 3.75 -21.70 24.34
N GLU A 315 3.51 -22.30 25.49
CA GLU A 315 3.26 -21.60 26.76
C GLU A 315 4.13 -22.21 27.86
N LYS A 316 4.32 -21.46 28.95
CA LYS A 316 4.98 -21.99 30.14
C LYS A 316 3.94 -22.65 31.04
N ASP A 317 4.20 -23.89 31.41
CA ASP A 317 3.42 -24.56 32.46
C ASP A 317 3.65 -23.90 33.83
N LYS A 318 2.91 -24.37 34.86
CA LYS A 318 3.02 -23.86 36.23
C LYS A 318 4.41 -24.05 36.88
N TRP A 319 5.30 -24.81 36.25
CA TRP A 319 6.68 -25.06 36.68
C TRP A 319 7.71 -24.34 35.80
N GLY A 320 7.27 -23.53 34.83
CA GLY A 320 8.13 -22.75 33.94
C GLY A 320 8.66 -23.52 32.72
N ASN A 321 8.19 -24.74 32.47
CA ASN A 321 8.61 -25.51 31.29
C ASN A 321 7.79 -25.10 30.07
N TRP A 322 8.45 -24.99 28.91
CA TRP A 322 7.76 -24.81 27.64
C TRP A 322 6.99 -26.07 27.26
N VAL A 323 5.68 -25.91 27.05
CA VAL A 323 4.76 -26.94 26.56
C VAL A 323 4.00 -26.42 25.36
N ILE A 324 3.42 -27.32 24.57
CA ILE A 324 2.51 -26.93 23.47
C ILE A 324 1.26 -26.34 24.11
N ASN A 325 0.83 -25.19 23.62
CA ASN A 325 -0.37 -24.52 24.09
C ASN A 325 -1.60 -25.42 23.84
N HIS A 326 -2.42 -25.61 24.88
CA HIS A 326 -3.60 -26.46 24.86
C HIS A 326 -4.71 -25.98 23.91
N ASP A 327 -4.70 -24.70 23.52
CA ASP A 327 -5.61 -24.12 22.54
C ASP A 327 -5.37 -24.64 21.11
N TYR A 328 -4.21 -25.25 20.86
CA TYR A 328 -3.90 -25.84 19.55
C TYR A 328 -4.48 -27.25 19.43
N ASN A 329 -5.31 -27.45 18.40
CA ASN A 329 -5.63 -28.79 17.93
C ASN A 329 -4.51 -29.36 17.03
N ALA A 330 -4.60 -30.64 16.69
CA ALA A 330 -3.59 -31.33 15.88
C ALA A 330 -3.36 -30.69 14.49
N ALA A 331 -4.43 -30.19 13.85
CA ALA A 331 -4.33 -29.54 12.54
C ALA A 331 -3.61 -28.19 12.63
N MET A 332 -3.95 -27.36 13.63
CA MET A 332 -3.27 -26.08 13.88
C MET A 332 -1.80 -26.28 14.22
N LEU A 333 -1.48 -27.31 15.01
CA LEU A 333 -0.10 -27.67 15.34
C LEU A 333 0.67 -28.09 14.09
N ALA A 334 0.07 -28.93 13.25
CA ALA A 334 0.66 -29.35 11.98
C ALA A 334 0.90 -28.16 11.05
N GLU A 335 -0.09 -27.28 10.89
CA GLU A 335 0.02 -26.07 10.06
C GLU A 335 1.14 -25.14 10.55
N ALA A 336 1.19 -24.85 11.86
CA ALA A 336 2.22 -24.01 12.45
C ALA A 336 3.62 -24.59 12.25
N LEU A 337 3.78 -25.90 12.47
CA LEU A 337 5.06 -26.57 12.32
C LEU A 337 5.50 -26.74 10.88
N CYS A 338 4.56 -26.95 9.95
CA CYS A 338 4.84 -26.88 8.51
C CYS A 338 5.48 -25.52 8.19
N LYS A 339 4.84 -24.43 8.63
CA LYS A 339 5.33 -23.08 8.36
C LYS A 339 6.71 -22.81 8.95
N LEU A 340 6.96 -23.23 10.20
CA LEU A 340 8.23 -23.02 10.88
C LEU A 340 9.39 -23.80 10.26
N GLU A 341 9.11 -24.96 9.66
CA GLU A 341 10.13 -25.79 9.01
C GLU A 341 10.20 -25.55 7.48
N GLY A 342 9.44 -24.59 6.94
CA GLY A 342 9.49 -24.22 5.52
C GLY A 342 8.66 -25.11 4.59
N PHE A 343 7.71 -25.88 5.13
CA PHE A 343 6.79 -26.72 4.38
C PHE A 343 5.47 -25.98 4.10
N SER A 344 4.84 -26.32 2.98
CA SER A 344 3.45 -25.92 2.71
C SER A 344 2.51 -26.89 3.42
N TYR A 345 1.61 -26.35 4.25
CA TYR A 345 0.56 -27.16 4.87
C TYR A 345 -0.46 -27.57 3.79
N ALA A 346 -0.56 -28.87 3.56
CA ALA A 346 -1.40 -29.48 2.53
C ALA A 346 -1.65 -30.94 2.92
N PRO A 347 -2.51 -31.18 3.91
CA PRO A 347 -2.75 -32.54 4.42
C PRO A 347 -3.39 -33.42 3.34
N SER A 348 -2.97 -34.67 3.28
CA SER A 348 -3.54 -35.66 2.36
C SER A 348 -4.78 -36.33 2.97
N ASP A 349 -5.82 -36.52 2.17
CA ASP A 349 -7.00 -37.30 2.56
C ASP A 349 -6.75 -38.82 2.59
N ALA A 350 -5.77 -39.31 1.80
CA ALA A 350 -5.43 -40.73 1.72
C ALA A 350 -4.25 -41.16 2.61
N VAL A 351 -3.28 -40.27 2.88
CA VAL A 351 -2.02 -40.59 3.57
C VAL A 351 -1.95 -39.83 4.89
N TYR A 352 -2.16 -40.53 6.00
CA TYR A 352 -2.31 -39.92 7.32
C TYR A 352 -1.07 -39.13 7.79
N TRP A 353 0.13 -39.51 7.38
CA TRP A 353 1.37 -38.85 7.80
C TRP A 353 1.75 -37.66 6.93
N GLN A 354 1.08 -37.47 5.80
CA GLN A 354 1.38 -36.40 4.85
C GLN A 354 0.59 -35.14 5.25
N HIS A 355 1.11 -34.37 6.20
CA HIS A 355 0.49 -33.12 6.65
C HIS A 355 0.87 -31.91 5.78
N GLY A 356 2.00 -31.99 5.07
CA GLY A 356 2.49 -30.94 4.20
C GLY A 356 3.70 -31.39 3.39
N HIS A 357 4.16 -30.53 2.49
CA HIS A 357 5.29 -30.83 1.60
C HIS A 357 6.15 -29.59 1.32
N SER A 358 7.46 -29.80 1.10
CA SER A 358 8.40 -28.76 0.64
C SER A 358 8.69 -28.91 -0.87
N THR A 359 8.72 -30.16 -1.35
CA THR A 359 8.88 -30.57 -2.75
C THR A 359 7.95 -31.76 -3.04
N GLU A 360 7.95 -32.29 -4.25
CA GLU A 360 7.14 -33.46 -4.63
C GLU A 360 7.52 -34.76 -3.88
N ARG A 361 8.71 -34.80 -3.29
CA ARG A 361 9.25 -35.99 -2.61
C ARG A 361 9.59 -35.76 -1.14
N ASP A 362 9.37 -34.55 -0.63
CA ASP A 362 9.75 -34.19 0.74
C ASP A 362 8.52 -33.72 1.53
N PHE A 363 8.21 -34.45 2.59
CA PHE A 363 6.97 -34.34 3.35
C PHE A 363 7.23 -34.09 4.84
N VAL A 364 6.18 -33.68 5.55
CA VAL A 364 6.23 -33.50 7.00
C VAL A 364 5.07 -34.20 7.69
N TYR A 365 5.38 -34.88 8.79
CA TYR A 365 4.45 -35.50 9.73
C TYR A 365 4.60 -34.87 11.11
N VAL A 366 3.49 -34.48 11.72
CA VAL A 366 3.45 -33.81 13.02
C VAL A 366 2.56 -34.57 13.97
N THR A 367 3.07 -34.92 15.15
CA THR A 367 2.32 -35.65 16.16
C THR A 367 2.65 -35.21 17.58
N THR A 368 1.67 -35.25 18.47
CA THR A 368 1.89 -35.04 19.91
C THR A 368 2.27 -36.33 20.64
N ALA A 369 2.25 -37.48 19.95
CA ALA A 369 2.59 -38.77 20.52
C ALA A 369 4.11 -38.97 20.65
N SER A 370 4.50 -39.85 21.58
CA SER A 370 5.85 -40.39 21.63
C SER A 370 5.97 -41.55 20.65
N LEU A 371 6.99 -41.55 19.79
CA LEU A 371 7.19 -42.61 18.79
C LEU A 371 8.24 -43.64 19.22
N THR A 372 7.92 -44.93 19.09
CA THR A 372 8.84 -46.04 19.34
C THR A 372 9.70 -46.36 18.11
N HIS A 373 10.74 -47.18 18.29
CA HIS A 373 11.54 -47.68 17.16
C HIS A 373 10.68 -48.44 16.14
N GLU A 374 9.78 -49.31 16.60
CA GLU A 374 8.88 -50.08 15.72
C GLU A 374 7.96 -49.18 14.88
N GLN A 375 7.36 -48.16 15.51
CA GLN A 375 6.50 -47.20 14.79
C GLN A 375 7.28 -46.39 13.75
N LEU A 376 8.51 -46.00 14.07
CA LEU A 376 9.37 -45.27 13.13
C LEU A 376 9.86 -46.18 11.99
N GLN A 377 10.12 -47.46 12.25
CA GLN A 377 10.46 -48.41 11.19
C GLN A 377 9.27 -48.61 10.23
N GLN A 378 8.07 -48.83 10.76
CA GLN A 378 6.87 -48.93 9.93
C GLN A 378 6.65 -47.67 9.09
N LEU A 379 6.81 -46.49 9.69
CA LEU A 379 6.67 -45.22 8.98
C LEU A 379 7.73 -45.08 7.87
N SER A 380 8.98 -45.47 8.13
CA SER A 380 10.06 -45.51 7.13
C SER A 380 9.70 -46.39 5.94
N ASP A 381 9.12 -47.57 6.20
CA ASP A 381 8.73 -48.52 5.15
C ASP A 381 7.55 -47.98 4.32
N GLU A 382 6.56 -47.34 4.96
CA GLU A 382 5.42 -46.70 4.28
C GLU A 382 5.82 -45.48 3.43
N VAL A 383 6.78 -44.68 3.90
CA VAL A 383 7.36 -43.56 3.13
C VAL A 383 8.17 -44.10 1.95
N GLY A 384 8.88 -45.21 2.12
CA GLY A 384 9.69 -45.82 1.07
C GLY A 384 10.95 -45.02 0.72
N PRO A 385 11.79 -45.54 -0.19
CA PRO A 385 13.13 -45.02 -0.42
C PRO A 385 13.20 -43.74 -1.26
N ASP A 386 12.16 -43.46 -2.06
CA ASP A 386 12.14 -42.33 -3.01
C ASP A 386 11.63 -41.01 -2.41
N ARG A 387 11.20 -41.03 -1.14
CA ARG A 387 10.62 -39.89 -0.44
C ARG A 387 11.36 -39.64 0.87
N SER A 388 11.40 -38.39 1.31
CA SER A 388 11.86 -38.01 2.64
C SER A 388 10.69 -37.54 3.50
N LEU A 389 10.77 -37.81 4.81
CA LEU A 389 9.78 -37.38 5.78
C LEU A 389 10.43 -36.74 7.01
N LEU A 390 10.10 -35.47 7.26
CA LEU A 390 10.38 -34.80 8.53
C LEU A 390 9.30 -35.16 9.55
N VAL A 391 9.68 -35.85 10.62
CA VAL A 391 8.79 -36.24 11.72
C VAL A 391 9.02 -35.32 12.92
N LEU A 392 7.99 -34.59 13.32
CA LEU A 392 7.98 -33.72 14.50
C LEU A 392 7.09 -34.35 15.56
N CYS A 393 7.70 -34.80 16.66
CA CYS A 393 7.00 -35.50 17.76
C CYS A 393 7.37 -34.91 19.13
N THR A 394 6.61 -35.19 20.19
CA THR A 394 6.97 -34.75 21.56
C THR A 394 8.17 -35.51 22.11
N ALA A 395 8.25 -36.81 21.81
CA ALA A 395 9.36 -37.66 22.18
C ALA A 395 9.53 -38.82 21.19
N PHE A 396 10.72 -39.41 21.15
CA PHE A 396 10.95 -40.64 20.41
C PHE A 396 12.04 -41.48 21.08
N ARG A 397 11.99 -42.80 20.85
CA ARG A 397 12.97 -43.79 21.32
C ARG A 397 13.59 -44.54 20.14
N ALA A 398 14.50 -43.88 19.44
CA ALA A 398 15.31 -44.45 18.36
C ALA A 398 16.61 -43.65 18.22
N LYS A 399 17.61 -44.21 17.52
CA LYS A 399 18.77 -43.41 17.08
C LYS A 399 18.33 -42.51 15.94
N ALA A 400 18.77 -41.25 15.95
CA ALA A 400 18.37 -40.26 14.94
C ALA A 400 18.73 -40.70 13.50
N ASP A 401 19.87 -41.39 13.36
CA ASP A 401 20.42 -41.81 12.05
C ASP A 401 20.02 -43.24 11.68
N ALA A 402 19.01 -43.81 12.33
CA ALA A 402 18.59 -45.19 12.10
C ALA A 402 17.85 -45.39 10.76
N TYR A 403 17.35 -44.31 10.15
CA TYR A 403 16.50 -44.38 8.96
C TYR A 403 17.02 -43.42 7.88
N PRO A 404 17.25 -43.90 6.64
CA PRO A 404 17.82 -43.07 5.58
C PRO A 404 16.86 -42.01 5.04
N ASN A 405 15.54 -42.22 5.21
CA ASN A 405 14.46 -41.40 4.65
C ASN A 405 13.67 -40.62 5.70
N LEU A 406 13.96 -40.78 7.00
CA LEU A 406 13.28 -40.05 8.07
C LEU A 406 14.22 -39.08 8.77
N THR A 407 13.74 -37.86 9.03
CA THR A 407 14.37 -36.93 9.97
C THR A 407 13.46 -36.73 11.17
N VAL A 408 13.85 -37.16 12.37
CA VAL A 408 12.98 -37.09 13.56
C VAL A 408 13.44 -36.01 14.53
N LYS A 409 12.56 -35.06 14.89
CA LYS A 409 12.85 -33.92 15.78
C LYS A 409 11.81 -33.78 16.90
N LYS A 410 12.22 -33.19 18.04
CA LYS A 410 11.35 -33.00 19.23
C LYS A 410 10.71 -31.61 19.30
N ILE A 411 9.40 -31.57 19.51
CA ILE A 411 8.62 -30.38 19.91
C ILE A 411 8.60 -30.38 21.45
N PRO A 412 9.15 -29.37 22.16
CA PRO A 412 9.23 -27.95 21.78
C PRO A 412 10.62 -27.43 21.40
N ARG A 413 11.70 -28.21 21.63
CA ARG A 413 13.07 -27.72 21.46
C ARG A 413 13.36 -27.19 20.06
N GLN A 414 12.83 -27.88 19.04
CA GLN A 414 12.99 -27.43 17.65
C GLN A 414 12.34 -26.06 17.43
N VAL A 415 11.13 -25.85 17.96
CA VAL A 415 10.39 -24.60 17.85
C VAL A 415 11.11 -23.46 18.57
N LEU A 416 11.63 -23.72 19.77
CA LEU A 416 12.39 -22.74 20.55
C LEU A 416 13.66 -22.25 19.83
N SER A 417 14.24 -23.05 18.94
CA SER A 417 15.43 -22.64 18.17
C SER A 417 15.10 -21.74 16.96
N ARG A 418 13.83 -21.64 16.57
CA ARG A 418 13.39 -20.95 15.34
C ARG A 418 12.85 -19.54 15.58
N CYS A 419 12.43 -19.24 16.81
CA CYS A 419 11.75 -17.99 17.14
C CYS A 419 12.25 -17.44 18.48
N GLU A 420 12.10 -16.14 18.66
CA GLU A 420 12.29 -15.47 19.95
C GLU A 420 11.02 -15.64 20.79
N TRP A 421 11.17 -16.01 22.06
CA TRP A 421 10.05 -16.31 22.96
C TRP A 421 10.18 -15.50 24.25
N GLY A 422 9.07 -14.93 24.74
CA GLY A 422 9.04 -14.19 26.00
C GLY A 422 9.72 -12.82 25.96
N HIS A 423 9.88 -12.27 24.76
CA HIS A 423 10.29 -10.89 24.51
C HIS A 423 9.06 -10.08 24.09
N ASP A 424 8.75 -9.00 24.81
CA ASP A 424 7.66 -8.08 24.46
C ASP A 424 8.05 -7.13 23.30
N ASP A 425 9.35 -7.07 22.97
CA ASP A 425 9.93 -6.31 21.86
C ASP A 425 10.09 -7.18 20.61
N TYR A 426 9.00 -7.42 19.87
CA TYR A 426 9.04 -8.21 18.65
C TYR A 426 9.92 -7.57 17.56
N SER A 427 11.17 -8.04 17.42
CA SER A 427 11.99 -7.81 16.25
C SER A 427 11.71 -8.89 15.22
N LEU A 428 10.71 -8.66 14.35
CA LEU A 428 10.45 -9.55 13.22
C LEU A 428 11.59 -9.45 12.19
N GLN A 429 12.65 -10.25 12.35
CA GLN A 429 13.58 -10.53 11.25
C GLN A 429 12.91 -11.51 10.29
N VAL A 430 12.35 -10.99 9.21
CA VAL A 430 11.68 -11.79 8.18
C VAL A 430 12.71 -12.28 7.16
N GLU A 431 13.53 -13.26 7.53
CA GLU A 431 14.49 -13.87 6.59
C GLU A 431 13.85 -14.97 5.71
N ASN A 432 12.61 -15.40 5.99
CA ASN A 432 11.94 -16.50 5.30
C ASN A 432 10.62 -16.10 4.62
N LEU A 433 10.65 -15.07 3.76
CA LEU A 433 9.57 -14.89 2.78
C LEU A 433 9.73 -15.97 1.68
N PRO A 434 8.66 -16.68 1.31
CA PRO A 434 8.71 -17.56 0.14
C PRO A 434 9.10 -16.72 -1.08
N LYS A 435 10.12 -17.19 -1.82
CA LYS A 435 10.52 -16.56 -3.09
C LYS A 435 9.31 -16.52 -4.01
N GLU A 436 9.14 -15.40 -4.69
CA GLU A 436 8.11 -15.22 -5.70
C GLU A 436 8.17 -16.40 -6.69
N PRO A 437 7.05 -17.10 -6.96
CA PRO A 437 7.06 -18.15 -7.96
C PRO A 437 7.54 -17.55 -9.30
N PRO A 438 8.35 -18.27 -10.08
CA PRO A 438 8.87 -17.74 -11.33
C PRO A 438 7.71 -17.27 -12.21
N LYS A 439 7.86 -16.07 -12.78
CA LYS A 439 6.90 -15.54 -13.75
C LYS A 439 6.70 -16.59 -14.83
N PRO A 440 5.46 -16.95 -15.21
CA PRO A 440 5.23 -17.86 -16.32
C PRO A 440 5.95 -17.32 -17.55
N GLY A 441 7.00 -18.01 -17.98
CA GLY A 441 7.68 -17.68 -19.22
C GLY A 441 6.68 -17.83 -20.35
N GLN A 442 6.54 -16.81 -21.18
CA GLN A 442 6.04 -17.00 -22.53
C GLN A 442 6.96 -18.05 -23.17
N GLN A 443 6.43 -19.24 -23.44
CA GLN A 443 7.08 -20.16 -24.37
C GLN A 443 7.18 -19.40 -25.69
N SER A 444 8.40 -18.99 -26.08
CA SER A 444 8.65 -18.58 -27.46
C SER A 444 8.40 -19.82 -28.30
N LEU A 445 7.40 -19.74 -29.16
CA LEU A 445 6.95 -20.82 -30.02
C LEU A 445 7.90 -21.09 -31.20
N PHE A 446 9.04 -20.42 -31.24
CA PHE A 446 10.08 -20.56 -32.24
C PHE A 446 11.42 -20.17 -31.61
N ASP A 447 12.27 -21.16 -31.38
CA ASP A 447 13.70 -21.06 -31.67
C ASP A 447 14.13 -22.50 -31.97
N GLY A 448 14.23 -22.74 -33.26
CA GLY A 448 14.63 -24.02 -33.83
C GLY A 448 16.11 -24.27 -33.66
N ASP A 449 16.42 -25.54 -33.84
CA ASP A 449 17.73 -26.11 -34.10
C ASP A 449 18.68 -25.20 -34.89
N GLU A 450 19.91 -25.09 -34.37
CA GLU A 450 21.19 -25.39 -35.05
C GLU A 450 22.32 -24.47 -34.54
N PRO A 451 23.59 -24.94 -34.54
CA PRO A 451 24.12 -26.22 -34.11
C PRO A 451 25.00 -26.12 -32.83
#